data_AF-M1C0C5-F1
#
_entry.id   AF-M1C0C5-F1
#
_cell.length_a   1.000
_cell.length_b   1.000
_cell.length_c   1.000
_cell.angle_alpha   90.00
_cell.angle_beta   90.00
_cell.angle_gamma   90.00
#
_symmetry.space_group_name_H-M   'P 1'
#
loop_
_entity.id
_entity.type
_entity.pdbx_description
1 polymer ?
#
loop_
_entity_poly.entity_id
_entity_poly.type
_entity_poly.pdbx_seq_one_letter_code
_entity_poly.pdbx_strand_id
1 'polypeptide(L)' 'MNTLRTIISDDLYEGIRAAIIDKDKSPKWNPSTLDKVHDEQLDLIFKPFEEHDLELQIPINEEEYCRFK' A
#
# COMPACT_ATOMS: atom_id res chain seq x y z
N MET A 1 -7.62 -7.98 4.85
CA MET A 1 -7.10 -6.60 4.96
C MET A 1 -5.75 -6.65 4.28
N ASN A 2 -5.46 -5.90 3.20
CA ASN A 2 -4.10 -5.90 2.63
C ASN A 2 -3.16 -5.03 3.48
N THR A 3 -3.08 -5.40 4.75
CA THR A 3 -2.00 -5.15 5.72
C THR A 3 -0.72 -5.92 5.36
N LEU A 4 -0.72 -6.67 4.25
CA LEU A 4 0.23 -7.75 4.00
C LEU A 4 1.67 -7.29 3.75
N ARG A 5 1.92 -5.99 3.68
CA ARG A 5 3.28 -5.44 3.62
C ARG A 5 3.59 -4.39 4.67
N THR A 6 2.85 -4.41 5.78
CA THR A 6 3.22 -3.65 6.99
C THR A 6 4.64 -4.00 7.46
N ILE A 7 5.17 -5.15 7.04
CA ILE A 7 6.56 -5.59 7.30
C ILE A 7 7.59 -4.67 6.60
N ILE A 8 7.21 -3.97 5.52
CA ILE A 8 8.13 -3.13 4.73
C ILE A 8 8.34 -1.77 5.40
N SER A 9 7.35 -1.25 6.12
CA SER A 9 7.48 0.01 6.84
C SER A 9 6.49 0.12 8.02
N ASP A 10 6.99 0.60 9.15
CA ASP A 10 6.21 0.94 10.34
C ASP A 10 5.33 2.20 10.12
N ASP A 11 5.41 2.83 8.95
CA ASP A 11 4.69 4.06 8.61
C ASP A 11 3.17 3.92 8.74
N LEU A 12 2.59 2.72 8.58
CA LEU A 12 1.16 2.53 8.82
C LEU A 12 0.80 2.86 10.28
N TYR A 13 1.57 2.33 11.24
CA TYR A 13 1.35 2.59 12.66
C TYR A 13 1.64 4.04 13.02
N GLU A 14 2.69 4.62 12.44
CA GLU A 14 3.03 6.02 12.64
C GLU A 14 1.94 6.96 12.11
N GLY A 15 1.34 6.64 10.97
CA GLY A 15 0.20 7.38 10.43
C GLY A 15 -1.00 7.34 11.36
N ILE A 16 -1.32 6.17 11.92
CA ILE A 16 -2.39 6.02 12.91
C ILE A 16 -2.07 6.83 14.18
N ARG A 17 -0.83 6.75 14.67
CA ARG A 17 -0.36 7.52 15.84
C ARG A 17 -0.58 9.01 15.62
N ALA A 18 -0.05 9.57 14.54
CA ALA A 18 -0.10 11.00 14.25
C ALA A 18 -1.52 11.52 13.97
N ALA A 19 -2.39 10.71 13.35
CA ALA A 19 -3.74 11.12 12.96
C ALA A 19 -4.79 10.93 14.05
N ILE A 20 -4.73 9.82 14.79
CA ILE A 20 -5.84 9.36 15.66
C ILE A 20 -5.46 9.34 17.13
N ILE A 21 -4.25 8.85 17.46
CA ILE A 21 -3.83 8.64 18.86
C ILE A 21 -3.33 9.96 19.45
N ASP A 22 -2.19 10.45 18.96
CA ASP A 22 -1.55 11.66 19.46
C ASP A 22 -2.14 12.92 18.82
N LYS A 23 -2.73 12.78 17.62
CA LYS A 23 -3.38 13.87 16.86
C LYS A 23 -2.46 15.08 16.62
N ASP A 24 -1.15 14.83 16.58
CA ASP A 24 -0.13 15.86 16.38
C ASP A 24 0.00 16.31 14.92
N LYS A 25 -0.65 15.59 13.98
CA LYS A 25 -0.55 15.82 12.52
C LYS A 25 0.89 15.88 12.02
N SER A 26 1.81 15.25 12.73
CA SER A 26 3.26 15.31 12.51
C SER A 26 3.86 13.90 12.41
N PRO A 27 3.47 13.14 11.37
CA PRO A 27 3.97 11.79 11.19
C PRO A 27 5.47 11.77 10.83
N LYS A 28 6.19 10.82 11.41
CA LYS A 28 7.64 10.61 11.24
C LYS A 28 7.88 9.48 10.23
N TRP A 29 7.64 9.79 8.97
CA TRP A 29 7.80 8.82 7.87
C TRP A 29 9.23 8.33 7.71
N ASN A 30 9.38 7.07 7.32
CA ASN A 30 10.67 6.49 6.94
C ASN A 30 10.58 5.71 5.62
N PRO A 31 11.14 6.23 4.51
CA PRO A 31 11.98 7.43 4.44
C PRO A 31 11.17 8.74 4.56
N SER A 32 11.81 9.79 5.11
CA SER A 32 11.14 11.06 5.40
C SER A 32 10.83 11.93 4.17
N THR A 33 11.38 11.57 3.01
CA THR A 33 11.23 12.33 1.77
C THR A 33 11.07 11.38 0.58
N LEU A 34 10.35 11.84 -0.45
CA LEU A 34 9.98 11.00 -1.59
C LEU A 34 11.17 10.57 -2.47
N ASP A 35 12.19 11.42 -2.59
CA ASP A 35 13.44 11.15 -3.33
C ASP A 35 14.24 9.96 -2.77
N LYS A 36 13.96 9.56 -1.53
CA LYS A 36 14.60 8.44 -0.85
C LYS A 36 13.80 7.14 -0.93
N VAL A 37 12.63 7.16 -1.58
CA VAL A 37 11.86 5.95 -1.88
C VAL A 37 12.46 5.33 -3.13
N HIS A 38 12.98 4.11 -3.01
CA HIS A 38 13.59 3.39 -4.14
C HIS A 38 12.55 2.53 -4.85
N ASP A 39 12.66 2.44 -6.19
CA ASP A 39 11.77 1.63 -7.03
C ASP A 39 11.75 0.16 -6.59
N GLU A 40 12.88 -0.38 -6.12
CA GLU A 40 12.97 -1.74 -5.58
C GLU A 40 11.99 -2.00 -4.42
N GLN A 41 11.74 -0.99 -3.57
CA GLN A 41 10.77 -1.10 -2.48
C GLN A 41 9.33 -1.15 -3.01
N LEU A 42 9.05 -0.43 -4.09
CA LEU A 42 7.75 -0.43 -4.77
C LEU A 42 7.52 -1.75 -5.50
N ASP A 43 8.54 -2.25 -6.20
CA ASP A 43 8.48 -3.54 -6.90
C ASP A 43 8.18 -4.68 -5.93
N LEU A 44 8.82 -4.66 -4.76
CA LEU A 44 8.47 -5.59 -3.69
C LEU A 44 7.01 -5.45 -3.31
N ILE A 45 6.46 -4.24 -3.21
CA ILE A 45 5.06 -4.01 -2.85
C ILE A 45 4.07 -4.55 -3.88
N PHE A 46 4.35 -4.35 -5.16
CA PHE A 46 3.45 -4.73 -6.25
C PHE A 46 3.68 -6.14 -6.78
N LYS A 47 4.67 -6.87 -6.25
CA LYS A 47 4.86 -8.28 -6.61
C LYS A 47 3.57 -9.08 -6.30
N PRO A 48 3.09 -9.92 -7.23
CA PRO A 48 1.96 -10.80 -6.98
C PRO A 48 2.20 -11.70 -5.76
N PHE A 49 1.14 -12.08 -5.06
CA PHE A 49 1.24 -13.14 -4.05
C PHE A 49 1.60 -14.48 -4.72
N GLU A 50 2.40 -15.30 -4.03
CA GLU A 50 2.75 -16.64 -4.54
C GLU A 50 1.50 -17.53 -4.61
N GLU A 51 0.65 -17.42 -3.59
CA GLU A 51 -0.66 -18.06 -3.54
C GLU A 51 -1.68 -17.18 -4.28
N HIS A 52 -2.08 -17.63 -5.47
CA HIS A 52 -3.00 -16.89 -6.35
C HIS A 52 -4.40 -16.70 -5.74
N ASP A 53 -4.79 -17.54 -4.79
CA ASP A 53 -6.08 -17.44 -4.10
C ASP A 53 -6.13 -16.27 -3.09
N LEU A 54 -4.98 -15.64 -2.79
CA LEU A 54 -4.91 -14.43 -1.99
C LEU A 54 -5.14 -13.15 -2.82
N GLU A 55 -5.03 -13.25 -4.14
CA GLU A 55 -5.34 -12.14 -5.05
C GLU A 55 -6.85 -12.02 -5.27
N LEU A 56 -7.31 -10.79 -5.47
CA LEU A 56 -8.70 -10.54 -5.79
C LEU A 56 -9.01 -11.06 -7.21
N GLN A 57 -9.76 -12.15 -7.28
CA GLN A 57 -10.26 -12.72 -8.53
C GLN A 57 -11.46 -11.91 -9.04
N ILE A 58 -11.18 -10.72 -9.58
CA ILE A 58 -12.22 -9.86 -10.14
C ILE A 58 -12.65 -10.45 -11.49
N PRO A 59 -13.94 -10.82 -11.66
CA PRO A 59 -14.43 -11.28 -12.94
C PRO A 59 -14.36 -10.12 -13.94
N ILE A 60 -13.52 -10.26 -14.95
CA ILE A 60 -13.42 -9.32 -16.06
C ILE A 60 -14.62 -9.52 -16.99
N ASN A 61 -15.66 -8.70 -16.83
CA ASN A 61 -16.66 -8.54 -17.87
C ASN A 61 -16.11 -7.59 -18.94
N GLU A 62 -15.87 -8.11 -20.15
CA GLU A 62 -15.35 -7.32 -21.28
C GLU A 62 -16.23 -6.10 -21.61
N GLU A 63 -17.54 -6.16 -21.35
CA GLU A 63 -18.49 -5.05 -21.54
C GLU A 63 -18.26 -3.87 -20.57
N GLU A 64 -17.68 -4.10 -19.39
CA GLU A 64 -17.51 -3.06 -18.36
C GLU A 64 -16.20 -2.26 -18.53
N TYR A 65 -15.21 -2.83 -19.25
CA TYR A 65 -13.93 -2.18 -19.54
C TYR A 65 -14.10 -0.89 -20.36
N CYS A 66 -15.13 -0.83 -21.22
CA CYS A 66 -15.44 0.35 -22.02
C CYS A 66 -16.19 1.45 -21.25
N ARG A 67 -16.58 1.24 -19.98
CA ARG A 67 -17.36 2.22 -19.20
C ARG A 67 -16.52 3.36 -18.62
N PHE A 68 -15.20 3.21 -18.56
CA PHE A 68 -14.26 4.20 -18.04
C PHE A 68 -13.36 4.84 -19.12
N LYS A 69 -13.72 4.68 -20.40
CA LYS A 69 -13.14 5.45 -21.51
C LYS A 69 -13.98 6.65 -21.87
#